data_AF-A0A966KWN3-F1
#
_entry.id   AF-A0A966KWN3-F1
#
_cell.length_a   1.000
_cell.length_b   1.000
_cell.length_c   1.000
_cell.angle_alpha   90.00
_cell.angle_beta   90.00
_cell.angle_gamma   90.00
#
_symmetry.space_group_name_H-M   'P 1'
#
loop_
_entity.id
_entity.type
_entity.pdbx_description
1 polymer ?
#
loop_
_entity_poly.entity_id
_entity_poly.type
_entity_poly.pdbx_seq_one_letter_code
_entity_poly.pdbx_strand_id
1 'polypeptide(L)'
;MNTKNTVFYRGKKSISVDFSAEEISSDGSLVLLEKLEREHKLIRYFSTWIPDRRNPILVTYTIEKLLNQRVFMLMQGHEDANDVHHLKHDPLYKDILERNLASQPTISRFENSLDERSILALCYAWIDRYVSSLKGRKSITIDIDGTDDPTHVK
;
A
#
# COMPACT_ATOMS: atom_id res chain seq x y z
N MET A 1 6.49 -23.78 26.10
CA MET A 1 6.43 -22.38 26.55
C MET A 1 5.44 -21.64 25.67
N ASN A 2 4.32 -21.17 26.22
CA ASN A 2 3.25 -20.51 25.46
C ASN A 2 3.26 -19.01 25.78
N THR A 3 4.34 -18.32 25.41
CA THR A 3 4.44 -16.85 25.51
C THR A 3 3.72 -16.25 24.32
N LYS A 4 2.39 -16.12 24.40
CA LYS A 4 1.61 -15.33 23.46
C LYS A 4 1.88 -13.86 23.71
N ASN A 5 2.73 -13.25 22.90
CA ASN A 5 3.01 -11.82 22.97
C ASN A 5 2.04 -11.11 22.03
N THR A 6 1.09 -10.37 22.61
CA THR A 6 0.21 -9.49 21.81
C THR A 6 1.03 -8.32 21.30
N VAL A 7 1.03 -8.13 19.97
CA VAL A 7 1.77 -7.06 19.30
C VAL A 7 0.91 -5.79 19.23
N PHE A 8 -0.35 -5.92 18.80
CA PHE A 8 -1.33 -4.84 18.80
C PHE A 8 -2.76 -5.37 18.64
N TYR A 9 -3.75 -4.47 18.63
CA TYR A 9 -5.16 -4.80 18.41
C TYR A 9 -5.66 -4.33 17.03
N ARG A 10 -6.26 -5.24 16.28
CA ARG A 10 -7.06 -4.97 15.08
C ARG A 10 -8.52 -4.85 15.49
N GLY A 11 -8.95 -3.63 15.83
CA GLY A 11 -10.25 -3.40 16.44
C GLY A 11 -10.34 -4.08 17.80
N LYS A 12 -11.26 -5.04 17.97
CA LYS A 12 -11.37 -5.86 19.18
C LYS A 12 -10.56 -7.17 19.13
N LYS A 13 -9.90 -7.46 18.00
CA LYS A 13 -9.13 -8.69 17.80
C LYS A 13 -7.66 -8.44 18.17
N SER A 14 -7.14 -9.19 19.13
CA SER A 14 -5.70 -9.17 19.44
C SER A 14 -4.92 -9.85 18.33
N ILE A 15 -3.84 -9.20 17.88
CA ILE A 15 -2.84 -9.79 17.01
C ILE A 15 -1.66 -10.20 17.89
N SER A 16 -1.36 -11.49 17.93
CA SER A 16 -0.31 -12.06 18.77
C SER A 16 0.66 -12.85 17.92
N VAL A 17 1.91 -12.95 18.40
CA VAL A 17 2.94 -13.79 17.78
C VAL A 17 3.22 -14.97 18.70
N ASP A 18 3.23 -16.15 18.10
CA ASP A 18 3.70 -17.40 18.72
C ASP A 18 4.43 -18.26 17.68
N PHE A 19 4.88 -19.45 18.07
CA PHE A 19 5.63 -20.38 17.22
C PHE A 19 4.79 -21.59 16.77
N SER A 20 3.46 -21.44 16.71
CA SER A 20 2.52 -22.55 16.46
C SER A 20 1.66 -22.38 15.21
N ALA A 21 2.13 -21.60 14.23
CA ALA A 21 1.36 -21.29 13.03
C ALA A 21 1.06 -22.53 12.17
N GLU A 22 -0.21 -22.76 11.84
CA GLU A 22 -0.67 -23.84 10.93
C GLU A 22 -0.49 -23.45 9.46
N GLU A 23 -0.74 -22.19 9.12
CA GLU A 23 -0.47 -21.61 7.81
C GLU A 23 0.71 -20.63 7.92
N ILE A 24 1.59 -20.64 6.91
CA ILE A 24 2.82 -19.86 6.91
C ILE A 24 2.76 -18.83 5.78
N SER A 25 3.23 -17.61 6.07
CA SER A 25 3.49 -16.55 5.09
C SER A 25 4.91 -16.04 5.30
N SER A 26 5.60 -15.70 4.21
CA SER A 26 6.91 -15.06 4.26
C SER A 26 6.81 -13.54 4.48
N ASP A 27 5.61 -12.98 4.29
CA ASP A 27 5.36 -11.54 4.23
C ASP A 27 4.75 -11.01 5.55
N GLY A 28 5.27 -11.51 6.69
CA GLY A 28 4.72 -11.22 8.02
C GLY A 28 4.59 -9.73 8.35
N SER A 29 5.40 -8.87 7.72
CA SER A 29 5.35 -7.42 7.93
C SER A 29 4.11 -6.74 7.35
N LEU A 30 3.32 -7.42 6.50
CA LEU A 30 2.03 -6.93 6.02
C LEU A 30 1.08 -6.55 7.17
N VAL A 31 1.13 -7.29 8.27
CA VAL A 31 0.34 -7.02 9.48
C VAL A 31 0.63 -5.61 10.03
N LEU A 32 1.89 -5.17 9.95
CA LEU A 32 2.29 -3.83 10.37
C LEU A 32 1.90 -2.77 9.33
N LEU A 33 1.98 -3.10 8.03
CA LEU A 33 1.51 -2.21 6.97
C LEU A 33 -0.01 -1.96 7.08
N GLU A 34 -0.80 -3.00 7.38
CA GLU A 34 -2.24 -2.88 7.65
C GLU A 34 -2.52 -1.95 8.84
N LYS A 35 -1.74 -2.09 9.91
CA LYS A 35 -1.85 -1.21 11.08
C LYS A 35 -1.54 0.25 10.71
N LEU A 36 -0.45 0.49 9.98
CA LEU A 36 -0.04 1.83 9.55
C LEU A 36 -1.11 2.47 8.66
N GLU A 37 -1.65 1.73 7.70
CA GLU A 37 -2.70 2.27 6.82
C GLU A 37 -3.98 2.57 7.59
N ARG A 38 -4.39 1.72 8.55
CA ARG A 38 -5.55 2.00 9.41
C ARG A 38 -5.39 3.27 10.24
N GLU A 39 -4.18 3.55 10.71
CA GLU A 39 -3.86 4.71 11.56
C GLU A 39 -3.72 6.00 10.74
N HIS A 40 -2.98 5.95 9.63
CA HIS A 40 -2.58 7.15 8.87
C HIS A 40 -3.41 7.41 7.61
N LYS A 41 -4.09 6.39 7.09
CA LYS A 41 -4.95 6.43 5.90
C LYS A 41 -4.24 7.04 4.69
N LEU A 42 -2.97 6.67 4.48
CA LEU A 42 -2.14 7.25 3.42
C LEU A 42 -2.62 6.76 2.07
N ILE A 43 -2.72 5.44 1.90
CA ILE A 43 -3.18 4.82 0.66
C ILE A 43 -4.61 5.26 0.35
N ARG A 44 -5.48 5.29 1.37
CA ARG A 44 -6.83 5.82 1.23
C ARG A 44 -6.83 7.27 0.74
N TYR A 45 -6.01 8.15 1.32
CA TYR A 45 -5.90 9.53 0.88
C TYR A 45 -5.42 9.64 -0.58
N PHE A 46 -4.35 8.94 -0.96
CA PHE A 46 -3.87 8.97 -2.34
C PHE A 46 -4.86 8.37 -3.34
N SER A 47 -5.64 7.36 -2.92
CA SER A 47 -6.65 6.74 -3.79
C SER A 47 -7.71 7.72 -4.27
N THR A 48 -8.00 8.80 -3.51
CA THR A 48 -9.01 9.81 -3.91
C THR A 48 -8.53 10.73 -5.04
N TRP A 49 -7.22 10.77 -5.28
CA TRP A 49 -6.60 11.57 -6.34
C TRP A 49 -6.45 10.81 -7.66
N ILE A 50 -6.73 9.51 -7.66
CA ILE A 50 -6.67 8.65 -8.84
C ILE A 50 -8.09 8.53 -9.42
N PRO A 51 -8.35 9.08 -10.62
CA PRO A 51 -9.68 9.04 -11.22
C PRO A 51 -10.03 7.61 -11.68
N ASP A 52 -11.18 7.09 -11.23
CA ASP A 52 -11.69 5.82 -11.73
C ASP A 52 -12.52 6.04 -13.01
N ARG A 53 -11.91 5.77 -14.17
CA ARG A 53 -12.54 5.93 -15.50
C ARG A 53 -13.34 4.70 -15.94
N ARG A 54 -13.39 3.65 -15.11
CA ARG A 54 -14.09 2.40 -15.44
C ARG A 54 -15.60 2.59 -15.27
N ASN A 55 -16.39 1.75 -15.93
CA ASN A 55 -17.83 1.73 -15.71
C ASN A 55 -18.14 1.30 -14.26
N PRO A 56 -18.79 2.15 -13.43
CA PRO A 56 -19.03 1.86 -12.01
C PRO A 56 -19.78 0.55 -11.76
N ILE A 57 -20.66 0.13 -12.67
CA ILE A 57 -21.46 -1.10 -12.53
C ILE A 57 -20.58 -2.36 -12.69
N LEU A 58 -19.42 -2.23 -13.34
CA LEU A 58 -18.47 -3.31 -13.59
C LEU A 58 -17.27 -3.28 -12.62
N VAL A 59 -17.25 -2.35 -11.66
CA VAL A 59 -16.14 -2.22 -10.70
C VAL A 59 -16.29 -3.26 -9.59
N THR A 60 -15.41 -4.26 -9.58
CA THR A 60 -15.27 -5.22 -8.48
C THR A 60 -14.33 -4.72 -7.38
N TYR A 61 -13.25 -4.03 -7.76
CA TYR A 61 -12.22 -3.53 -6.85
C TYR A 61 -12.12 -2.02 -6.96
N THR A 62 -12.30 -1.32 -5.84
CA THR A 62 -12.08 0.12 -5.76
C THR A 62 -10.63 0.46 -6.05
N ILE A 63 -10.37 1.70 -6.45
CA ILE A 63 -9.00 2.22 -6.58
C ILE A 63 -8.22 2.06 -5.28
N GLU A 64 -8.84 2.32 -4.12
CA GLU A 64 -8.23 2.10 -2.81
C GLU A 64 -7.78 0.64 -2.61
N LYS A 65 -8.61 -0.35 -2.99
CA LYS A 65 -8.23 -1.76 -2.87
C LYS A 65 -7.08 -2.14 -3.80
N LEU A 66 -7.12 -1.66 -5.04
CA LEU A 66 -6.06 -1.92 -6.02
C LEU A 66 -4.73 -1.30 -5.59
N LEU A 67 -4.78 -0.07 -5.08
CA LEU A 67 -3.61 0.65 -4.58
C LEU A 67 -3.05 -0.02 -3.31
N ASN A 68 -3.92 -0.45 -2.37
CA ASN A 68 -3.49 -1.20 -1.18
C ASN A 68 -2.75 -2.49 -1.57
N GLN A 69 -3.36 -3.31 -2.42
CA GLN A 69 -2.74 -4.54 -2.88
C GLN A 69 -1.38 -4.27 -3.52
N ARG A 70 -1.29 -3.27 -4.40
CA ARG A 70 -0.05 -3.01 -5.12
C ARG A 70 1.05 -2.42 -4.22
N VAL A 71 0.72 -1.44 -3.37
CA VAL A 71 1.69 -0.87 -2.44
C VAL A 71 2.19 -1.92 -1.46
N PHE A 72 1.31 -2.77 -0.93
CA PHE A 72 1.72 -3.83 0.00
C PHE A 72 2.65 -4.85 -0.66
N MET A 73 2.36 -5.27 -1.90
CA MET A 73 3.26 -6.13 -2.67
C MET A 73 4.65 -5.50 -2.84
N LEU A 74 4.72 -4.25 -3.29
CA LEU A 74 5.98 -3.53 -3.47
C LEU A 74 6.78 -3.41 -2.16
N MET A 75 6.09 -3.14 -1.05
CA MET A 75 6.72 -3.05 0.27
C MET A 75 7.29 -4.38 0.78
N GLN A 76 6.82 -5.52 0.27
CA GLN A 76 7.39 -6.84 0.56
C GLN A 76 8.43 -7.29 -0.49
N GLY A 77 8.71 -6.47 -1.51
CA GLY A 77 9.65 -6.79 -2.58
C GLY A 77 9.06 -7.55 -3.78
N HIS A 78 7.73 -7.61 -3.91
CA HIS A 78 7.06 -8.19 -5.09
C HIS A 78 6.87 -7.12 -6.16
N GLU A 79 7.88 -6.98 -7.00
CA GLU A 79 7.93 -5.99 -8.07
C GLU A 79 7.04 -6.39 -9.25
N ASP A 80 6.94 -7.69 -9.54
CA ASP A 80 6.23 -8.16 -10.73
C ASP A 80 4.74 -8.39 -10.46
N ALA A 81 3.89 -7.95 -11.38
CA ALA A 81 2.46 -8.17 -11.25
C ALA A 81 2.09 -9.68 -11.32
N ASN A 82 2.96 -10.53 -11.91
CA ASN A 82 2.73 -11.98 -11.96
C ASN A 82 2.86 -12.65 -10.58
N ASP A 83 3.51 -12.04 -9.60
CA ASP A 83 3.59 -12.52 -8.22
C ASP A 83 2.19 -12.73 -7.61
N VAL A 84 1.20 -11.95 -8.06
CA VAL A 84 -0.22 -12.10 -7.68
C VAL A 84 -0.72 -13.54 -7.88
N HIS A 85 -0.21 -14.28 -8.87
CA HIS A 85 -0.61 -15.67 -9.09
C HIS A 85 -0.29 -16.57 -7.89
N HIS A 86 0.83 -16.31 -7.21
CA HIS A 86 1.22 -16.99 -5.99
C HIS A 86 0.56 -16.35 -4.77
N LEU A 87 0.68 -15.02 -4.62
CA LEU A 87 0.24 -14.28 -3.43
C LEU A 87 -1.27 -14.36 -3.18
N LYS A 88 -2.09 -14.57 -4.21
CA LYS A 88 -3.53 -14.82 -4.03
C LYS A 88 -3.85 -16.05 -3.18
N HIS A 89 -2.88 -16.95 -3.00
CA HIS A 89 -3.01 -18.14 -2.16
C HIS A 89 -2.47 -17.93 -0.74
N ASP A 90 -1.63 -16.91 -0.52
CA ASP A 90 -1.01 -16.61 0.76
C ASP A 90 -2.09 -16.25 1.82
N PRO A 91 -2.03 -16.87 3.02
CA PRO A 91 -3.05 -16.69 4.06
C PRO A 91 -3.11 -15.25 4.58
N LEU A 92 -1.97 -14.56 4.62
CA LEU A 92 -1.86 -13.23 5.18
C LEU A 92 -2.38 -12.16 4.21
N TYR A 93 -2.04 -12.28 2.92
CA TYR A 93 -2.66 -11.44 1.89
C TYR A 93 -4.18 -11.63 1.85
N LYS A 94 -4.67 -12.87 1.96
CA LYS A 94 -6.12 -13.12 2.04
C LYS A 94 -6.75 -12.51 3.29
N ASP A 95 -6.11 -12.55 4.44
CA ASP A 95 -6.68 -11.93 5.66
C ASP A 95 -6.69 -10.41 5.56
N ILE A 96 -5.60 -9.80 5.09
CA ILE A 96 -5.42 -8.34 5.08
C ILE A 96 -6.18 -7.66 3.93
N LEU A 97 -6.21 -8.27 2.74
CA LEU A 97 -6.88 -7.72 1.55
C LEU A 97 -8.29 -8.28 1.34
N GLU A 98 -8.95 -8.68 2.44
CA GLU A 98 -10.36 -9.11 2.44
C GLU A 98 -10.67 -10.29 1.47
N ARG A 99 -9.77 -11.26 1.42
CA ARG A 99 -9.85 -12.56 0.73
C ARG A 99 -9.93 -12.53 -0.79
N ASN A 100 -10.24 -11.40 -1.39
CA ASN A 100 -10.35 -11.24 -2.83
C ASN A 100 -9.28 -10.27 -3.32
N LEU A 101 -8.14 -10.82 -3.72
CA LEU A 101 -7.13 -10.05 -4.43
C LEU A 101 -7.57 -9.84 -5.88
N ALA A 102 -7.27 -8.66 -6.41
CA ALA A 102 -7.36 -8.40 -7.83
C ALA A 102 -6.35 -9.29 -8.56
N SER A 103 -6.76 -9.82 -9.71
CA SER A 103 -5.90 -10.65 -10.56
C SER A 103 -4.75 -9.85 -11.17
N GLN A 104 -3.70 -10.54 -11.61
CA GLN A 104 -2.57 -9.91 -12.33
C GLN A 104 -3.04 -8.98 -13.47
N PRO A 105 -3.95 -9.37 -14.38
CA PRO A 105 -4.39 -8.46 -15.46
C PRO A 105 -5.15 -7.24 -14.96
N THR A 106 -5.75 -7.32 -13.76
CA THR A 106 -6.45 -6.19 -13.16
C THR A 106 -5.46 -5.20 -12.56
N ILE A 107 -4.41 -5.68 -11.88
CA ILE A 107 -3.31 -4.84 -11.37
C ILE A 107 -2.58 -4.16 -12.52
N SER A 108 -2.19 -4.89 -13.57
CA SER A 108 -1.48 -4.28 -14.70
C SER A 108 -2.32 -3.21 -15.40
N ARG A 109 -3.63 -3.41 -15.60
CA ARG A 109 -4.52 -2.37 -16.15
C ARG A 109 -4.64 -1.15 -15.23
N PHE A 110 -4.65 -1.37 -13.92
CA PHE A 110 -4.68 -0.29 -12.93
C PHE A 110 -3.41 0.56 -13.01
N GLU A 111 -2.22 -0.05 -13.03
CA GLU A 111 -0.95 0.69 -13.15
C GLU A 111 -0.89 1.51 -14.44
N ASN A 112 -1.41 0.96 -15.54
CA ASN A 112 -1.47 1.63 -16.84
C ASN A 112 -2.66 2.61 -16.98
N SER A 113 -3.46 2.83 -15.94
CA SER A 113 -4.61 3.73 -15.99
C SER A 113 -4.27 5.20 -15.69
N LEU A 114 -3.10 5.45 -15.08
CA LEU A 114 -2.65 6.77 -14.69
C LEU A 114 -2.12 7.55 -15.89
N ASP A 115 -2.52 8.82 -15.98
CA ASP A 115 -1.97 9.78 -16.93
C ASP A 115 -1.12 10.84 -16.21
N GLU A 116 -0.43 11.66 -17.00
CA GLU A 116 0.44 12.75 -16.51
C GLU A 116 -0.28 13.67 -15.50
N ARG A 117 -1.55 13.98 -15.74
CA ARG A 117 -2.36 14.83 -14.84
C ARG A 117 -2.59 14.15 -13.50
N SER A 118 -2.87 12.86 -13.50
CA SER A 118 -3.05 12.06 -12.27
C SER A 118 -1.74 11.97 -11.49
N ILE A 119 -0.60 11.79 -12.18
CA ILE A 119 0.73 11.77 -11.56
C ILE A 119 1.03 13.12 -10.90
N LEU A 120 0.82 14.23 -11.62
CA LEU A 120 1.03 15.57 -11.07
C LEU A 120 0.12 15.84 -9.86
N ALA A 121 -1.15 15.42 -9.91
CA ALA A 121 -2.06 15.54 -8.78
C ALA A 121 -1.58 14.75 -7.56
N LEU A 122 -1.03 13.55 -7.75
CA LEU A 122 -0.42 12.76 -6.67
C LEU A 122 0.81 13.46 -6.06
N CYS A 123 1.66 14.09 -6.88
CA CYS A 123 2.79 14.89 -6.38
C CYS A 123 2.32 16.05 -5.50
N TYR A 124 1.29 16.79 -5.92
CA TYR A 124 0.71 17.85 -5.11
C TYR A 124 0.04 17.31 -3.83
N ALA A 125 -0.67 16.18 -3.92
CA ALA A 125 -1.27 15.54 -2.76
C ALA A 125 -0.22 15.17 -1.69
N TRP A 126 0.98 14.73 -2.12
CA TRP A 126 2.09 14.48 -1.21
C TRP A 126 2.54 15.76 -0.48
N ILE A 127 2.73 16.85 -1.21
CA ILE A 127 3.09 18.15 -0.65
C ILE A 127 2.03 18.62 0.33
N ASP A 128 0.76 18.59 -0.06
CA ASP A 128 -0.37 19.01 0.78
C ASP A 128 -0.45 18.20 2.08
N ARG A 129 -0.27 16.87 1.99
CA ARG A 129 -0.27 15.98 3.15
C ARG A 129 0.93 16.28 4.07
N TYR A 130 2.11 16.51 3.50
CA TYR A 130 3.31 16.88 4.25
C TYR A 130 3.12 18.22 4.96
N VAL A 131 2.71 19.28 4.24
CA VAL A 131 2.46 20.62 4.79
C VAL A 131 1.42 20.56 5.91
N SER A 132 0.34 19.81 5.72
CA SER A 132 -0.68 19.61 6.76
C SER A 132 -0.11 18.97 8.03
N SER A 133 0.91 18.12 7.91
CA SER A 133 1.59 17.50 9.06
C SER A 133 2.49 18.45 9.86
N LEU A 134 2.80 19.64 9.31
CA LEU A 134 3.67 20.63 9.94
C LEU A 134 2.95 21.56 10.93
N LYS A 135 1.64 21.38 11.13
CA LYS A 135 0.84 22.24 12.01
C LYS A 135 1.47 22.33 13.41
N GLY A 136 1.71 23.56 13.87
CA GLY A 136 2.29 23.84 15.19
C GLY A 136 3.81 23.88 15.24
N ARG A 137 4.51 23.62 14.12
CA ARG A 137 5.96 23.82 14.02
C ARG A 137 6.29 25.31 13.89
N LYS A 138 7.33 25.76 14.58
CA LYS A 138 7.80 27.17 14.55
C LYS A 138 8.77 27.46 13.40
N SER A 139 9.48 26.44 12.93
CA SER A 139 10.42 26.52 11.82
C SER A 139 10.48 25.17 11.11
N ILE A 140 10.85 25.20 9.84
CA ILE A 140 11.21 24.03 9.05
C ILE A 140 12.55 24.30 8.38
N THR A 141 13.39 23.27 8.32
CA THR A 141 14.62 23.29 7.52
C THR A 141 14.35 22.40 6.32
N ILE A 142 14.48 22.98 5.13
CA ILE A 142 14.37 22.25 3.87
C ILE A 142 15.80 22.11 3.36
N ASP A 143 16.26 20.87 3.30
CA ASP A 143 17.53 20.54 2.67
C ASP A 143 17.24 20.12 1.22
N ILE A 144 17.99 20.69 0.27
CA ILE A 144 17.80 20.44 -1.16
C ILE A 144 19.14 19.95 -1.70
N ASP A 145 19.32 18.64 -1.66
CA ASP A 145 20.47 17.98 -2.27
C ASP A 145 20.25 17.85 -3.78
N GLY A 146 21.17 18.38 -4.56
CA GLY A 146 21.26 18.05 -5.98
C GLY A 146 21.84 16.63 -6.12
N THR A 147 21.01 15.64 -6.40
CA THR A 147 21.51 14.36 -6.90
C THR A 147 21.88 14.56 -8.37
N ASP A 148 23.16 14.50 -8.69
CA ASP A 148 23.63 14.51 -10.08
C ASP A 148 23.21 13.18 -10.72
N ASP A 149 22.16 13.21 -11.56
CA ASP A 149 21.75 12.07 -12.39
C ASP A 149 22.28 12.31 -13.81
N PRO A 150 23.46 11.77 -14.17
CA PRO A 150 24.05 12.00 -15.48
C PRO A 150 23.16 11.41 -16.59
N THR A 151 22.56 12.28 -17.40
CA THR A 151 21.63 11.94 -18.49
C THR A 151 22.30 11.41 -19.77
N HIS A 152 23.51 10.86 -19.68
CA HIS A 152 24.28 10.45 -20.86
C HIS A 152 23.94 9.02 -21.30
N VAL A 153 23.43 8.90 -22.53
CA VAL A 153 23.29 7.65 -23.28
C VAL A 153 24.68 7.22 -23.77
N LYS A 154 25.03 5.94 -23.59
CA LYS A 154 26.21 5.31 -24.24
C LYS A 154 25.96 5.07 -25.71
#